data_AF-A0A5D0R4Q0-F1
#
_entry.id   AF-A0A5D0R4Q0-F1
#
_cell.length_a   1.000
_cell.length_b   1.000
_cell.length_c   1.000
_cell.angle_alpha   90.00
_cell.angle_beta   90.00
_cell.angle_gamma   90.00
#
_symmetry.space_group_name_H-M   'P 1'
#
loop_
_entity.id
_entity.type
_entity.pdbx_description
1 polymer ?
#
loop_
_entity_poly.entity_id
_entity_poly.type
_entity_poly.pdbx_seq_one_letter_code
_entity_poly.pdbx_strand_id
1 'polypeptide(L)'
;MKLEAYYKYVYSSDKRKLVQKQIINIVKKRRKSLPIEDVRKLMTSLKQDFVNSHVKVGRGTLFNVLREHQMLTLRKNSNSRTTNSHHRFYKYNNFIKDLKITRPNQV
;
A
#
# COMPACT_ATOMS: atom_id res chain seq x y z
N MET A 1 -18.47 -29.50 26.87
CA MET A 1 -18.84 -28.74 25.63
C MET A 1 -17.62 -28.05 24.98
N LYS A 2 -16.45 -28.71 24.80
CA LYS A 2 -15.24 -28.04 24.25
C LYS A 2 -15.13 -28.10 22.71
N LEU A 3 -15.53 -29.23 22.10
CA LEU A 3 -15.48 -29.43 20.64
C LEU A 3 -16.39 -28.47 19.86
N GLU A 4 -17.67 -28.37 20.27
CA GLU A 4 -18.68 -27.47 19.70
C GLU A 4 -18.17 -26.03 19.49
N ALA A 5 -17.57 -25.47 20.54
CA ALA A 5 -17.05 -24.10 20.52
C ALA A 5 -15.87 -23.95 19.54
N TYR A 6 -15.01 -24.96 19.44
CA TYR A 6 -13.88 -24.97 18.51
C TYR A 6 -14.36 -25.02 17.04
N TYR A 7 -15.26 -25.94 16.69
CA TYR A 7 -15.79 -26.01 15.32
C TYR A 7 -16.56 -24.74 14.93
N LYS A 8 -17.37 -24.19 15.85
CA LYS A 8 -18.05 -22.90 15.64
C LYS A 8 -17.06 -21.76 15.41
N TYR A 9 -15.93 -21.73 16.13
CA TYR A 9 -14.86 -20.76 15.92
C TYR A 9 -14.19 -20.92 14.55
N VAL A 10 -13.78 -22.14 14.18
CA VAL A 10 -13.13 -22.44 12.87
C VAL A 10 -14.03 -22.01 11.71
N TYR A 11 -15.28 -22.49 11.69
CA TYR A 11 -16.27 -22.16 10.65
C TYR A 11 -16.52 -20.64 10.52
N SER A 12 -16.61 -19.94 11.65
CA SER A 12 -16.74 -18.48 11.68
C SER A 12 -15.47 -17.79 11.16
N SER A 13 -14.29 -18.35 11.45
CA SER A 13 -13.01 -17.83 10.97
C SER A 13 -12.84 -17.99 9.46
N ASP A 14 -13.21 -19.14 8.90
CA ASP A 14 -13.08 -19.39 7.46
C ASP A 14 -14.11 -18.60 6.64
N LYS A 15 -15.31 -18.34 7.17
CA LYS A 15 -16.24 -17.35 6.61
C LYS A 15 -15.62 -15.94 6.57
N ARG A 16 -14.92 -15.50 7.63
CA ARG A 16 -14.21 -14.21 7.62
C ARG A 16 -13.10 -14.19 6.57
N LYS A 17 -12.26 -15.23 6.49
CA LYS A 17 -11.18 -15.35 5.48
C LYS A 17 -11.73 -15.28 4.04
N LEU A 18 -12.87 -15.93 3.77
CA LEU A 18 -13.52 -15.90 2.46
C LEU A 18 -13.96 -14.48 2.06
N VAL A 19 -14.62 -13.78 2.99
CA VAL A 19 -15.03 -12.37 2.81
C VAL A 19 -13.81 -11.45 2.64
N GLN A 20 -12.76 -11.62 3.46
CA GLN A 20 -11.50 -10.89 3.31
C GLN A 20 -10.90 -11.10 1.92
N LYS A 21 -10.83 -12.34 1.43
CA LYS A 21 -10.33 -12.68 0.08
C LYS A 21 -11.13 -11.99 -1.04
N GLN A 22 -12.46 -11.88 -0.90
CA GLN A 22 -13.29 -11.12 -1.83
C GLN A 22 -12.95 -9.62 -1.82
N ILE A 23 -12.89 -8.99 -0.63
CA ILE A 23 -12.54 -7.57 -0.47
C ILE A 23 -11.18 -7.26 -1.09
N ILE A 24 -10.17 -8.09 -0.79
CA ILE A 24 -8.79 -7.96 -1.32
C ILE A 24 -8.79 -8.04 -2.84
N ASN A 25 -9.56 -8.95 -3.44
CA ASN A 25 -9.62 -9.09 -4.90
C ASN A 25 -10.27 -7.86 -5.57
N ILE A 26 -11.31 -7.28 -4.98
CA ILE A 26 -11.94 -6.04 -5.47
C ILE A 26 -10.94 -4.87 -5.39
N VAL A 27 -10.30 -4.69 -4.22
CA VAL A 27 -9.29 -3.62 -4.03
C VAL A 27 -8.07 -3.81 -4.95
N LYS A 28 -7.62 -5.05 -5.19
CA LYS A 28 -6.54 -5.35 -6.14
C LYS A 28 -6.93 -5.00 -7.59
N LYS A 29 -8.18 -5.26 -8.01
CA LYS A 29 -8.67 -4.80 -9.34
C LYS A 29 -8.60 -3.28 -9.46
N ARG A 30 -9.15 -2.55 -8.49
CA ARG A 30 -9.15 -1.07 -8.46
C ARG A 30 -7.74 -0.46 -8.43
N ARG A 31 -6.80 -1.07 -7.72
CA ARG A 31 -5.41 -0.59 -7.65
C ARG A 31 -4.58 -0.83 -8.91
N LYS A 32 -5.07 -1.61 -9.88
CA LYS A 32 -4.46 -1.64 -11.23
C LYS A 32 -4.64 -0.34 -12.00
N SER A 33 -5.74 0.39 -11.78
CA SER A 33 -5.99 1.69 -12.43
C SER A 33 -5.65 2.89 -11.54
N LEU A 34 -5.86 2.82 -10.22
CA LEU A 34 -5.43 3.87 -9.27
C LEU A 34 -4.67 3.26 -8.08
N PRO A 35 -3.33 3.15 -8.16
CA PRO A 35 -2.52 2.52 -7.11
C PRO A 35 -2.54 3.26 -5.76
N ILE A 36 -2.59 4.60 -5.79
CA ILE A 36 -2.38 5.49 -4.63
C ILE A 36 -3.70 6.12 -4.15
N GLU A 37 -4.78 5.33 -4.07
CA GLU A 37 -6.06 5.79 -3.52
C GLU A 37 -6.10 5.63 -1.98
N ASP A 38 -6.54 6.67 -1.24
CA ASP A 38 -6.78 6.57 0.20
C ASP A 38 -7.99 5.68 0.50
N VAL A 39 -7.96 4.98 1.64
CA VAL A 39 -8.99 4.03 2.06
C VAL A 39 -10.37 4.70 2.25
N ARG A 40 -10.44 6.01 2.59
CA ARG A 40 -11.72 6.73 2.61
C ARG A 40 -12.31 6.91 1.20
N LYS A 41 -11.49 7.34 0.25
CA LYS A 41 -11.92 7.53 -1.16
C LYS A 41 -12.26 6.19 -1.81
N LEU A 42 -11.41 5.19 -1.58
CA LEU A 42 -11.58 3.80 -2.00
C LEU A 42 -12.93 3.23 -1.54
N MET A 43 -13.37 3.49 -0.30
CA MET A 43 -14.68 3.07 0.19
C MET A 43 -15.83 3.66 -0.65
N THR A 44 -15.79 4.96 -0.94
CA THR A 44 -16.84 5.62 -1.74
C THR A 44 -16.82 5.11 -3.18
N SER A 45 -15.65 4.97 -3.80
CA SER A 45 -15.50 4.49 -5.18
C SER A 45 -15.88 3.01 -5.35
N LEU A 46 -15.56 2.15 -4.38
CA LEU A 46 -15.91 0.72 -4.41
C LEU A 46 -17.33 0.42 -3.90
N LYS A 47 -18.11 1.42 -3.49
CA LYS A 47 -19.45 1.20 -2.91
C LYS A 47 -20.32 0.31 -3.80
N GLN A 48 -20.32 0.56 -5.12
CA GLN A 48 -21.09 -0.25 -6.06
C GLN A 48 -20.46 -1.64 -6.30
N ASP A 49 -19.14 -1.74 -6.37
CA ASP A 49 -18.45 -3.05 -6.51
C ASP A 49 -18.73 -3.98 -5.32
N PHE A 50 -18.78 -3.44 -4.10
CA PHE A 50 -19.15 -4.19 -2.90
C PHE A 50 -20.62 -4.62 -2.91
N VAL A 51 -21.54 -3.77 -3.37
CA VAL A 51 -22.97 -4.12 -3.55
C VAL A 51 -23.13 -5.22 -4.60
N ASN A 52 -22.53 -5.06 -5.79
CA ASN A 52 -22.56 -6.04 -6.87
C ASN A 52 -21.95 -7.40 -6.44
N SER A 53 -20.88 -7.35 -5.64
CA SER A 53 -20.23 -8.55 -5.07
C SER A 53 -20.95 -9.12 -3.83
N HIS A 54 -22.07 -8.52 -3.40
CA HIS A 54 -22.86 -8.90 -2.23
C HIS A 54 -22.07 -8.87 -0.89
N VAL A 55 -21.01 -8.05 -0.81
CA VAL A 55 -20.13 -7.97 0.37
C VAL A 55 -20.46 -6.74 1.22
N LYS A 56 -21.01 -6.95 2.42
CA LYS A 56 -21.28 -5.86 3.39
C LYS A 56 -19.99 -5.43 4.11
N VAL A 57 -19.38 -4.34 3.64
CA VAL A 57 -18.15 -3.75 4.22
C VAL A 57 -18.45 -2.39 4.84
N GLY A 58 -17.90 -2.12 6.03
CA GLY A 58 -17.94 -0.83 6.71
C GLY A 58 -16.55 -0.19 6.81
N ARG A 59 -16.46 1.10 7.16
CA ARG A 59 -15.17 1.82 7.21
C ARG A 59 -14.15 1.11 8.10
N GLY A 60 -14.54 0.72 9.32
CA GLY A 60 -13.65 0.02 10.25
C GLY A 60 -13.16 -1.33 9.71
N THR A 61 -14.06 -2.13 9.10
CA THR A 61 -13.66 -3.45 8.58
C THR A 61 -12.75 -3.32 7.35
N LEU A 62 -13.00 -2.37 6.43
CA LEU A 62 -12.07 -2.14 5.30
C LEU A 62 -10.68 -1.69 5.78
N PHE A 63 -10.61 -0.78 6.77
CA PHE A 63 -9.33 -0.35 7.35
C PHE A 63 -8.57 -1.49 8.04
N ASN A 64 -9.27 -2.37 8.77
CA ASN A 64 -8.65 -3.52 9.45
C ASN A 64 -8.14 -4.55 8.45
N VAL A 65 -8.96 -4.97 7.48
CA VAL A 65 -8.56 -5.94 6.45
C VAL A 65 -7.38 -5.42 5.61
N LEU A 66 -7.39 -4.14 5.23
CA LEU A 66 -6.25 -3.55 4.51
C LEU A 66 -5.02 -3.35 5.40
N ARG A 67 -5.16 -3.27 6.74
CA ARG A 67 -4.02 -3.26 7.66
C ARG A 67 -3.42 -4.66 7.81
N GLU A 68 -4.24 -5.66 8.07
CA GLU A 68 -3.84 -7.08 8.23
C GLU A 68 -3.06 -7.59 7.02
N HIS A 69 -3.48 -7.21 5.80
CA HIS A 69 -2.81 -7.60 4.56
C HIS A 69 -1.71 -6.62 4.08
N GLN A 70 -1.25 -5.69 4.92
CA GLN A 70 -0.23 -4.68 4.60
C GLN A 70 -0.58 -3.82 3.36
N MET A 71 -1.87 -3.68 3.05
CA MET A 71 -2.43 -2.96 1.90
C MET A 71 -2.82 -1.51 2.24
N LEU A 72 -2.39 -0.91 3.35
CA LEU A 72 -2.60 0.53 3.58
C LEU A 72 -1.67 1.35 2.66
N THR A 73 -2.21 2.41 2.06
CA THR A 73 -1.48 3.25 1.10
C THR A 73 -0.44 4.10 1.84
N LEU A 74 0.82 3.65 1.88
CA LEU A 74 1.91 4.39 2.50
C LEU A 74 2.26 5.64 1.68
N ARG A 75 2.50 6.77 2.35
CA ARG A 75 3.02 7.99 1.71
C ARG A 75 4.46 7.72 1.27
N LYS A 76 4.79 7.99 -0.01
CA LYS A 76 6.19 8.00 -0.46
C LYS A 76 6.98 9.01 0.37
N ASN A 77 8.08 8.59 0.99
CA ASN A 77 8.98 9.49 1.70
C ASN A 77 9.51 10.56 0.73
N SER A 78 9.40 11.83 1.12
CA SER A 78 9.87 12.98 0.34
C SER A 78 11.38 12.99 0.14
N ASN A 79 12.12 12.34 1.04
CA ASN A 79 13.56 12.49 1.19
C ASN A 79 14.33 11.51 0.28
N SER A 80 13.97 11.43 -1.00
CA SER A 80 14.72 10.68 -2.01
C SER A 80 16.03 11.42 -2.34
N ARG A 81 17.04 11.24 -1.48
CA ARG A 81 18.38 11.81 -1.63
C ARG A 81 19.07 11.24 -2.86
N THR A 82 19.14 12.04 -3.93
CA THR A 82 19.91 11.73 -5.15
C THR A 82 21.40 12.00 -4.98
N THR A 83 21.80 12.76 -3.96
CA THR A 83 23.20 13.14 -3.68
C THR A 83 23.52 13.08 -2.18
N ASN A 84 24.81 12.98 -1.83
CA ASN A 84 25.26 12.98 -0.44
C ASN A 84 25.42 14.40 0.13
N SER A 85 24.35 15.18 0.10
CA SER A 85 24.34 16.64 0.33
C SER A 85 23.95 17.10 1.75
N HIS A 86 23.89 16.19 2.73
CA HIS A 86 23.44 16.52 4.10
C HIS A 86 24.58 17.01 5.00
N HIS A 87 25.00 18.27 4.82
CA HIS A 87 26.09 18.91 5.59
C HIS A 87 25.72 20.41 5.69
N ARG A 88 25.67 20.98 6.92
CA ARG A 88 25.09 22.31 7.23
C ARG A 88 25.90 23.53 6.74
N PHE A 89 27.23 23.43 6.73
CA PHE A 89 28.19 24.38 6.16
C PHE A 89 29.16 23.66 5.21
N TYR A 90 28.72 23.25 4.02
CA TYR A 90 29.54 22.39 3.14
C TYR A 90 29.95 23.07 1.84
N LYS A 91 31.25 23.07 1.59
CA LYS A 91 31.87 23.30 0.30
C LYS A 91 32.00 21.95 -0.39
N TYR A 92 31.30 21.73 -1.50
CA TYR A 92 31.33 20.44 -2.18
C TYR A 92 32.72 20.13 -2.75
N ASN A 93 33.19 18.90 -2.58
CA ASN A 93 34.30 18.39 -3.38
C ASN A 93 33.83 18.28 -4.83
N ASN A 94 34.43 19.09 -5.71
CA ASN A 94 34.10 19.07 -7.12
C ASN A 94 34.80 17.87 -7.78
N PHE A 95 34.10 16.74 -7.89
CA PHE A 95 34.58 15.50 -8.50
C PHE A 95 35.03 15.65 -9.97
N ILE A 96 34.66 16.76 -10.65
CA ILE A 96 35.14 17.07 -12.01
C ILE A 96 36.64 17.40 -12.01
N LYS A 97 37.20 17.89 -10.90
CA LYS A 97 38.62 18.30 -10.81
C LYS A 97 39.60 17.17 -11.07
N ASP A 98 39.27 15.97 -10.60
CA ASP A 98 40.12 14.79 -10.71
C ASP A 98 39.81 13.96 -11.97
N LEU A 99 38.80 14.39 -12.75
CA LEU A 99 38.25 13.65 -13.88
C LEU A 99 38.85 14.17 -15.20
N LYS A 100 39.66 13.33 -15.85
CA LYS A 100 40.26 13.65 -17.16
C LYS A 100 39.21 13.66 -18.27
N ILE A 101 38.66 14.83 -18.56
CA ILE A 101 37.81 15.08 -19.72
C ILE A 101 38.65 14.90 -21.00
N THR A 102 38.20 13.99 -21.87
CA THR A 102 38.83 13.60 -23.15
C THR A 102 38.01 13.98 -24.38
N ARG A 103 36.74 14.36 -24.20
CA ARG A 103 35.81 14.78 -25.27
C ARG A 103 34.83 15.86 -24.75
N PRO A 104 34.29 16.73 -25.64
CA PRO A 104 33.19 17.61 -25.27
C PRO A 104 31.96 16.82 -24.78
N ASN A 105 31.16 17.44 -23.92
CA ASN A 105 29.91 16.90 -23.36
C ASN A 105 30.07 15.60 -22.54
N GLN A 106 31.15 15.47 -21.77
CA GLN A 106 31.37 14.36 -20.82
C GLN A 106 30.87 14.63 -19.39
N VAL A 107 30.54 15.87 -19.06
CA VAL A 107 29.95 16.32 -17.77
C VAL A 107 29.02 17.50 -18.02
#